data_AF-A0A382XEG0-F1
#
_entry.id   AF-A0A382XEG0-F1
#
_cell.length_a   1.000
_cell.length_b   1.000
_cell.length_c   1.000
_cell.angle_alpha   90.00
_cell.angle_beta   90.00
_cell.angle_gamma   90.00
#
_symmetry.space_group_name_H-M   'P 1'
#
loop_
_entity.id
_entity.type
_entity.pdbx_description
1 polymer ?
#
loop_
_entity_poly.entity_id
_entity_poly.type
_entity_poly.pdbx_seq_one_letter_code
_entity_poly.pdbx_strand_id
1 'polypeptide(L)'
;MTIFSTLIVSLSVFYLSADLEMLLSAPVSMGPVISLRFMQTVINSSWMILLFSIPIYVAYGNFFNVPWSYYFYLFLGLIPFILIPCLLGVSGVMALIRYFPNKKTHQVLSLLGLVFLVGIVVYLRFLSPEKFFGKDVSDEMIILFVEQLRAPDYSFLPSTWITVGLVRFVEGKFALAFVQLSFLYLAVTALAGLGYWTGRKIYFVGWGSMQEVWNSPPDNNGKREESFFLRRIPLSRVQCSLMIK
;
A
#
# COMPACT_ATOMS: atom_id res chain seq x y z
N MET A 1 0.03 3.88 -7.41
CA MET A 1 0.51 2.50 -7.63
C MET A 1 1.32 1.97 -6.45
N THR A 2 2.37 2.67 -6.02
CA THR A 2 3.27 2.23 -4.93
C THR A 2 2.55 2.00 -3.60
N ILE A 3 1.65 2.91 -3.19
CA ILE A 3 0.85 2.75 -1.97
C ILE A 3 0.04 1.44 -1.99
N PHE A 4 -0.57 1.11 -3.12
CA PHE A 4 -1.40 -0.10 -3.23
C PHE A 4 -0.57 -1.39 -3.13
N SER A 5 0.59 -1.41 -3.79
CA SER A 5 1.53 -2.52 -3.64
C SER A 5 1.98 -2.68 -2.19
N THR A 6 2.30 -1.58 -1.51
CA THR A 6 2.65 -1.63 -0.08
C THR A 6 1.48 -2.08 0.80
N LEU A 7 0.23 -1.70 0.49
CA LEU A 7 -0.95 -2.21 1.21
C LEU A 7 -1.05 -3.74 1.12
N ILE A 8 -0.86 -4.32 -0.05
CA ILE A 8 -0.90 -5.79 -0.22
C ILE A 8 0.27 -6.46 0.51
N VAL A 9 1.49 -5.97 0.29
CA VAL A 9 2.70 -6.55 0.90
C VAL A 9 2.63 -6.46 2.43
N SER A 10 2.19 -5.33 2.98
CA SER A 10 2.07 -5.14 4.42
C SER A 10 1.02 -6.06 5.04
N LEU A 11 -0.12 -6.29 4.38
CA LEU A 11 -1.12 -7.27 4.84
C LEU A 11 -0.50 -8.67 4.94
N SER A 12 0.20 -9.11 3.89
CA SER A 12 0.85 -10.42 3.86
C SER A 12 1.95 -10.56 4.92
N VAL A 13 2.77 -9.53 5.11
CA VAL A 13 3.92 -9.55 6.04
C VAL A 13 3.50 -9.40 7.51
N PHE A 14 2.50 -8.57 7.81
CA PHE A 14 2.11 -8.27 9.19
C PHE A 14 1.02 -9.19 9.75
N TYR A 15 0.15 -9.77 8.91
CA TYR A 15 -1.04 -10.48 9.38
C TYR A 15 -1.21 -11.89 8.81
N LEU A 16 -0.54 -12.22 7.71
CA LEU A 16 -0.67 -13.52 7.05
C LEU A 16 0.60 -14.38 7.13
N SER A 17 1.65 -13.90 7.80
CA SER A 17 2.91 -14.65 7.93
C SER A 17 2.73 -15.78 8.95
N ALA A 18 3.03 -17.02 8.52
CA ALA A 18 2.99 -18.21 9.39
C ALA A 18 3.96 -18.10 10.59
N ASP A 19 5.04 -17.32 10.46
CA ASP A 19 6.06 -17.16 11.51
C ASP A 19 5.58 -16.35 12.72
N LEU A 20 4.37 -15.80 12.67
CA LEU A 20 3.91 -14.84 13.66
C LEU A 20 3.53 -15.50 14.99
N GLU A 21 3.00 -16.72 14.95
CA GLU A 21 2.77 -17.54 16.16
C GLU A 21 4.09 -17.89 16.86
N MET A 22 5.15 -18.13 16.08
CA MET A 22 6.49 -18.42 16.60
C MET A 22 7.17 -17.16 17.17
N LEU A 23 7.00 -16.00 16.54
CA LEU A 23 7.56 -14.73 17.01
C LEU A 23 6.88 -14.20 18.28
N LEU A 24 5.61 -14.52 18.49
CA LEU A 24 4.84 -14.05 19.66
C LEU A 24 4.93 -14.98 20.86
N SER A 25 5.28 -16.25 20.66
CA SER A 25 5.63 -17.17 21.74
C SER A 25 7.04 -16.93 22.29
N ALA A 26 7.89 -16.21 21.55
CA ALA A 26 9.18 -15.75 22.03
C ALA A 26 9.04 -14.50 22.93
N PRO A 27 9.87 -14.34 23.98
CA PRO A 27 9.84 -13.19 24.89
C PRO A 27 10.48 -11.94 24.25
N VAL A 28 9.99 -11.55 23.06
CA VAL A 28 10.50 -10.40 22.31
C VAL A 28 9.55 -9.23 22.47
N SER A 29 10.09 -8.05 22.77
CA SER A 29 9.29 -6.83 22.84
C SER A 29 8.68 -6.48 21.47
N MET A 30 7.48 -5.89 21.48
CA MET A 30 6.69 -5.64 20.26
C MET A 30 7.33 -4.63 19.30
N GLY A 31 8.10 -3.67 19.83
CA GLY A 31 8.71 -2.59 19.05
C GLY A 31 9.65 -3.09 17.94
N PRO A 32 10.68 -3.90 18.28
CA PRO A 32 11.57 -4.53 17.31
C PRO A 32 10.87 -5.35 16.24
N VAL A 33 9.81 -6.09 16.60
CA VAL A 33 9.05 -6.92 15.64
C VAL A 33 8.36 -6.04 14.59
N ILE A 34 7.69 -4.97 15.02
CA ILE A 34 7.03 -4.02 14.11
C ILE A 34 8.06 -3.35 13.19
N SER A 35 9.20 -2.92 13.73
CA SER A 35 10.27 -2.28 12.96
C SER A 35 10.87 -3.24 11.92
N LEU A 36 11.12 -4.50 12.29
CA LEU A 36 11.66 -5.50 11.38
C LEU A 36 10.71 -5.80 10.22
N ARG A 37 9.42 -5.99 10.52
CA ARG A 37 8.37 -6.24 9.53
C ARG A 37 8.15 -5.03 8.62
N PHE A 38 8.27 -3.82 9.16
CA PHE A 38 8.26 -2.60 8.37
C PHE A 38 9.42 -2.57 7.38
N MET A 39 10.65 -2.85 7.82
CA MET A 39 11.82 -2.90 6.92
C MET A 39 11.67 -3.96 5.83
N GLN A 40 11.14 -5.14 6.17
CA GLN A 40 10.84 -6.18 5.19
C GLN A 40 9.82 -5.71 4.15
N THR A 41 8.80 -4.95 4.58
CA THR A 41 7.79 -4.37 3.69
C THR A 41 8.38 -3.30 2.77
N VAL A 42 9.25 -2.44 3.30
CA VAL A 42 9.97 -1.42 2.51
C VAL A 42 10.73 -2.09 1.39
N ILE A 43 11.60 -3.06 1.71
CA ILE A 43 12.45 -3.74 0.72
C ILE A 43 11.60 -4.43 -0.36
N ASN A 44 10.57 -5.17 0.04
CA ASN A 44 9.71 -5.91 -0.89
C ASN A 44 8.84 -5.01 -1.79
N SER A 45 8.48 -3.81 -1.32
CA SER A 45 7.67 -2.89 -2.13
C SER A 45 8.52 -1.91 -2.95
N SER A 46 9.78 -1.68 -2.56
CA SER A 46 10.62 -0.64 -3.17
C SER A 46 11.61 -1.14 -4.22
N TRP A 47 11.95 -2.42 -4.24
CA TRP A 47 12.99 -2.95 -5.13
C TRP A 47 12.72 -2.61 -6.61
N MET A 48 11.47 -2.77 -7.05
CA MET A 48 11.09 -2.52 -8.44
C MET A 48 11.12 -1.02 -8.79
N ILE A 49 10.73 -0.15 -7.85
CA ILE A 49 10.79 1.31 -8.04
C ILE A 49 12.24 1.76 -8.25
N LEU A 50 13.16 1.25 -7.43
CA LEU A 50 14.59 1.59 -7.56
C LEU A 50 15.15 1.14 -8.90
N LEU A 51 14.82 -0.09 -9.33
CA LEU A 51 15.29 -0.66 -10.59
C LEU A 51 14.85 0.19 -11.79
N PHE A 52 13.59 0.65 -11.83
CA PHE A 52 13.09 1.48 -12.93
C PHE A 52 13.49 2.96 -12.83
N SER A 53 13.62 3.51 -11.62
CA SER A 53 13.90 4.94 -11.43
C SER A 53 15.36 5.29 -11.68
N ILE A 54 16.30 4.45 -11.21
CA ILE A 54 17.74 4.74 -11.30
C ILE A 54 18.20 5.01 -12.76
N PRO A 55 17.88 4.16 -13.75
CA PRO A 55 18.32 4.39 -15.13
C PRO A 55 17.83 5.73 -15.70
N ILE A 56 16.61 6.13 -15.36
CA ILE A 56 16.01 7.38 -15.83
C ILE A 56 16.77 8.59 -15.28
N TYR A 57 17.05 8.60 -13.96
CA TYR A 57 17.78 9.70 -13.34
C TYR A 57 19.27 9.73 -13.73
N VAL A 58 19.87 8.57 -14.00
CA VAL A 58 21.24 8.48 -14.52
C VAL A 58 21.33 9.01 -15.94
N ALA A 59 20.38 8.68 -16.80
CA ALA A 59 20.30 9.22 -18.16
C ALA A 59 20.15 10.75 -18.14
N TYR A 60 19.28 11.27 -17.27
CA TYR A 60 19.15 12.71 -17.04
C TYR A 60 20.49 13.33 -16.61
N GLY A 61 21.18 12.69 -15.66
CA GLY A 61 22.45 13.15 -15.15
C GLY A 61 23.55 13.22 -16.23
N ASN A 62 23.60 12.21 -17.09
CA ASN A 62 24.55 12.15 -18.19
C ASN A 62 24.26 13.20 -19.27
N PHE A 63 22.98 13.43 -19.60
CA PHE A 63 22.59 14.42 -20.62
C PHE A 63 22.93 15.86 -20.22
N PHE A 64 22.66 16.23 -18.97
CA PHE A 64 22.93 17.57 -18.45
C PHE A 64 24.35 17.78 -17.91
N ASN A 65 25.26 16.79 -18.06
CA ASN A 65 26.65 16.84 -17.57
C ASN A 65 26.76 17.32 -16.11
N VAL A 66 25.90 16.79 -15.23
CA VAL A 66 25.85 17.23 -13.83
C VAL A 66 26.99 16.66 -12.98
N PRO A 67 27.41 17.38 -11.92
CA PRO A 67 28.48 16.94 -11.04
C PRO A 67 28.10 15.67 -10.28
N TRP A 68 29.11 14.90 -9.84
CA TRP A 68 28.89 13.65 -9.09
C TRP A 68 28.06 13.82 -7.80
N SER A 69 28.07 15.03 -7.23
CA SER A 69 27.25 15.40 -6.07
C SER A 69 25.74 15.26 -6.32
N TYR A 70 25.29 15.34 -7.58
CA TYR A 70 23.90 15.11 -7.98
C TYR A 70 23.44 13.69 -7.63
N TYR A 71 24.26 12.67 -7.89
CA TYR A 71 23.91 11.28 -7.60
C TYR A 71 23.78 11.01 -6.11
N PHE A 72 24.57 11.70 -5.29
CA PHE A 72 24.44 11.64 -3.83
C PHE A 72 23.13 12.28 -3.37
N TYR A 73 22.79 13.47 -3.87
CA TYR A 73 21.52 14.13 -3.57
C TYR A 73 20.32 13.27 -4.01
N LEU A 74 20.39 12.68 -5.20
CA LEU A 74 19.38 11.75 -5.73
C LEU A 74 19.17 10.56 -4.78
N PHE A 75 20.24 9.92 -4.33
CA PHE A 75 20.15 8.80 -3.40
C PHE A 75 19.48 9.22 -2.07
N LEU A 76 19.87 10.39 -1.52
CA LEU A 76 19.24 10.95 -0.32
C LEU A 76 17.77 11.31 -0.54
N GLY A 77 17.37 11.72 -1.75
CA GLY A 77 15.97 12.03 -2.07
C GLY A 77 15.11 10.78 -2.29
N LEU A 78 15.66 9.71 -2.84
CA LEU A 78 14.93 8.47 -3.12
C LEU A 78 14.52 7.73 -1.84
N ILE A 79 15.36 7.76 -0.79
CA ILE A 79 15.07 7.12 0.49
C ILE A 79 13.72 7.61 1.08
N PRO A 80 13.51 8.91 1.34
CA PRO A 80 12.25 9.37 1.90
C PRO A 80 11.09 9.21 0.92
N PHE A 81 11.34 9.33 -0.39
CA PHE A 81 10.31 9.12 -1.42
C PHE A 81 9.71 7.69 -1.37
N ILE A 82 10.52 6.70 -1.03
CA ILE A 82 10.07 5.30 -0.85
C ILE A 82 9.41 5.11 0.52
N LEU A 83 9.95 5.74 1.57
CA LEU A 83 9.44 5.55 2.93
C LEU A 83 8.03 6.13 3.13
N ILE A 84 7.72 7.28 2.53
CA ILE A 84 6.40 7.92 2.65
C ILE A 84 5.23 6.98 2.25
N PRO A 85 5.17 6.43 1.02
CA PRO A 85 4.09 5.53 0.63
C PRO A 85 4.10 4.25 1.45
N CYS A 86 5.26 3.78 1.90
CA CYS A 86 5.34 2.60 2.75
C CYS A 86 4.72 2.83 4.13
N LEU A 87 5.02 3.97 4.76
CA LEU A 87 4.44 4.37 6.04
C LEU A 87 2.92 4.56 5.93
N LEU A 88 2.46 5.18 4.86
CA LEU A 88 1.03 5.36 4.59
C LEU A 88 0.32 4.02 4.36
N GLY A 89 0.92 3.12 3.59
CA GLY A 89 0.38 1.79 3.34
C GLY A 89 0.27 0.97 4.63
N VAL A 90 1.36 0.85 5.39
CA VAL A 90 1.36 0.09 6.65
C VAL A 90 0.37 0.67 7.66
N SER A 91 0.34 1.99 7.83
CA SER A 91 -0.63 2.66 8.71
C SER A 91 -2.07 2.44 8.24
N GLY A 92 -2.30 2.44 6.93
CA GLY A 92 -3.60 2.17 6.31
C GLY A 92 -4.10 0.75 6.60
N VAL A 93 -3.24 -0.28 6.45
CA VAL A 93 -3.61 -1.66 6.78
C VAL A 93 -3.91 -1.83 8.27
N MET A 94 -3.07 -1.27 9.14
CA MET A 94 -3.30 -1.32 10.58
C MET A 94 -4.62 -0.67 10.98
N ALA A 95 -4.96 0.47 10.39
CA ALA A 95 -6.24 1.13 10.59
C ALA A 95 -7.40 0.28 10.05
N LEU A 96 -7.26 -0.30 8.87
CA LEU A 96 -8.30 -1.10 8.22
C LEU A 96 -8.68 -2.33 9.07
N ILE A 97 -7.69 -3.05 9.58
CA ILE A 97 -7.92 -4.23 10.43
C ILE A 97 -8.55 -3.85 11.77
N ARG A 98 -8.20 -2.67 12.32
CA ARG A 98 -8.85 -2.16 13.52
C ARG A 98 -10.34 -1.89 13.33
N TYR A 99 -10.73 -1.29 12.21
CA TYR A 99 -12.13 -0.96 11.95
C TYR A 99 -12.94 -2.17 11.48
N PHE A 100 -12.28 -3.18 10.89
CA PHE A 100 -12.93 -4.40 10.39
C PHE A 100 -12.32 -5.70 10.97
N PRO A 101 -12.33 -5.90 12.30
CA PRO A 101 -11.72 -7.07 12.94
C PRO A 101 -12.44 -8.40 12.63
N ASN A 102 -13.77 -8.37 12.47
CA ASN A 102 -14.60 -9.58 12.39
C ASN A 102 -14.70 -10.19 10.97
N LYS A 103 -13.90 -9.71 10.01
CA LYS A 103 -14.04 -10.06 8.60
C LYS A 103 -12.93 -11.03 8.20
N LYS A 104 -13.33 -12.21 7.69
CA LYS A 104 -12.43 -13.21 7.08
C LYS A 104 -11.43 -12.47 6.17
N THR A 105 -10.13 -12.78 6.23
CA THR A 105 -9.05 -12.12 5.45
C THR A 105 -9.43 -11.80 4.01
N HIS A 106 -10.16 -12.72 3.37
CA HIS A 106 -10.68 -12.58 2.01
C HIS A 106 -11.56 -11.35 1.79
N GLN A 107 -12.34 -10.92 2.79
CA GLN A 107 -13.16 -9.72 2.72
C GLN A 107 -12.33 -8.43 2.79
N VAL A 108 -11.25 -8.41 3.58
CA VAL A 108 -10.31 -7.27 3.62
C VAL A 108 -9.60 -7.16 2.27
N LEU A 109 -9.15 -8.29 1.71
CA LEU A 109 -8.50 -8.33 0.40
C LEU A 109 -9.48 -7.94 -0.73
N SER A 110 -10.73 -8.41 -0.67
CA SER A 110 -11.77 -8.05 -1.63
C SER A 110 -12.12 -6.56 -1.56
N LEU A 111 -12.25 -5.99 -0.36
CA LEU A 111 -12.48 -4.55 -0.18
C LEU A 111 -11.32 -3.74 -0.74
N LEU A 112 -10.08 -4.14 -0.47
CA LEU A 112 -8.89 -3.47 -0.99
C LEU A 112 -8.84 -3.51 -2.53
N GLY A 113 -9.16 -4.67 -3.11
CA GLY A 113 -9.29 -4.84 -4.57
C GLY A 113 -10.41 -3.97 -5.16
N LEU A 114 -11.57 -3.88 -4.48
CA LEU A 114 -12.68 -3.03 -4.89
C LEU A 114 -12.30 -1.54 -4.87
N VAL A 115 -11.70 -1.06 -3.77
CA VAL A 115 -11.23 0.33 -3.65
C VAL A 115 -10.23 0.67 -4.75
N PHE A 116 -9.34 -0.26 -5.08
CA PHE A 116 -8.37 -0.07 -6.17
C PHE A 116 -9.03 -0.03 -7.54
N LEU A 117 -9.96 -0.94 -7.82
CA LEU A 117 -10.71 -0.95 -9.08
C LEU A 117 -11.51 0.34 -9.26
N VAL A 118 -12.22 0.78 -8.22
CA VAL A 118 -12.94 2.07 -8.21
C VAL A 118 -11.96 3.22 -8.43
N GLY A 119 -10.81 3.21 -7.75
CA GLY A 119 -9.77 4.21 -7.91
C GLY A 119 -9.24 4.30 -9.34
N ILE A 120 -8.99 3.16 -10.00
CA ILE A 120 -8.59 3.11 -11.41
C ILE A 120 -9.69 3.67 -12.30
N VAL A 121 -10.94 3.25 -12.13
CA VAL A 121 -12.06 3.73 -12.95
C VAL A 121 -12.24 5.23 -12.82
N VAL A 122 -12.20 5.75 -11.59
CA VAL A 122 -12.28 7.19 -11.31
C VAL A 122 -11.11 7.92 -11.94
N TYR A 123 -9.88 7.41 -11.79
CA TYR A 123 -8.68 8.00 -12.39
C TYR A 123 -8.77 8.07 -13.91
N LEU A 124 -9.15 6.96 -14.56
CA LEU A 124 -9.37 6.91 -16.00
C LEU A 124 -10.49 7.88 -16.43
N ARG A 125 -11.57 7.99 -15.65
CA ARG A 125 -12.65 8.95 -15.93
C ARG A 125 -12.19 10.40 -15.81
N PHE A 126 -11.36 10.72 -14.81
CA PHE A 126 -10.72 12.04 -14.68
C PHE A 126 -9.83 12.37 -15.87
N LEU A 127 -9.07 11.39 -16.37
CA LEU A 127 -8.29 11.52 -17.60
C LEU A 127 -9.15 11.72 -18.85
N SER A 128 -10.45 11.39 -18.78
CA SER A 128 -11.42 11.52 -19.88
C SER A 128 -10.86 11.06 -21.24
N PRO A 129 -10.20 9.88 -21.35
CA PRO A 129 -9.63 9.38 -22.60
C PRO A 129 -10.70 9.17 -23.68
N GLU A 130 -11.96 9.06 -23.25
CA GLU A 130 -13.18 8.97 -24.05
C GLU A 130 -13.43 10.19 -24.95
N LYS A 131 -12.78 11.33 -24.71
CA LYS A 131 -12.82 12.49 -25.63
C LYS A 131 -11.98 12.32 -26.91
N PHE A 132 -11.13 11.29 -26.98
CA PHE A 132 -10.21 11.06 -28.10
C PHE A 132 -10.62 9.92 -29.03
N PHE A 133 -11.69 9.17 -28.71
CA PHE A 133 -12.21 8.14 -29.59
C PHE A 133 -13.09 8.76 -30.70
N GLY A 134 -12.59 8.81 -31.93
CA GLY A 134 -13.38 9.09 -33.13
C GLY A 134 -13.34 10.51 -33.70
N LYS A 135 -12.31 11.32 -33.40
CA LYS A 135 -12.05 12.59 -34.11
C LYS A 135 -10.63 12.59 -34.68
N ASP A 136 -10.47 13.04 -35.92
CA ASP A 136 -9.16 13.31 -36.52
C ASP A 136 -8.38 14.27 -35.61
N VAL A 137 -7.41 13.72 -34.89
CA VAL A 137 -6.71 14.45 -33.82
C VAL A 137 -5.63 15.30 -34.48
N SER A 138 -5.77 16.62 -34.45
CA SER A 138 -4.72 17.55 -34.87
C SER A 138 -3.55 17.52 -33.88
N ASP A 139 -2.32 17.74 -34.36
CA ASP A 139 -1.10 17.77 -33.54
C ASP A 139 -1.22 18.74 -32.35
N GLU A 140 -1.97 19.84 -32.49
CA GLU A 140 -2.25 20.80 -31.43
C GLU A 140 -3.06 20.20 -30.27
N MET A 141 -4.03 19.32 -30.55
CA MET A 141 -4.82 18.63 -29.52
C MET A 141 -4.00 17.57 -28.79
N ILE A 142 -3.01 16.96 -29.45
CA ILE A 142 -2.06 16.05 -28.83
C ILE A 142 -1.12 16.83 -27.90
N ILE A 143 -0.64 18.00 -28.33
CA ILE A 143 0.21 18.87 -27.51
C ILE A 143 -0.56 19.39 -26.29
N LEU A 144 -1.80 19.86 -26.46
CA LEU A 144 -2.68 20.27 -25.36
C LEU A 144 -3.00 19.12 -24.41
N PHE A 145 -3.15 17.90 -24.93
CA PHE A 145 -3.33 16.70 -24.10
C PHE A 145 -2.06 16.35 -23.33
N VAL A 146 -0.87 16.43 -23.94
CA VAL A 146 0.42 16.24 -23.25
C VAL A 146 0.61 17.29 -22.16
N GLU A 147 0.18 18.52 -22.40
CA GLU A 147 0.19 19.59 -21.41
C GLU A 147 -0.80 19.33 -20.26
N GLN A 148 -1.98 18.77 -20.55
CA GLN A 148 -2.96 18.32 -19.55
C GLN A 148 -2.55 17.02 -18.82
N LEU A 149 -1.70 16.20 -19.43
CA LEU A 149 -1.11 14.98 -18.84
C LEU A 149 0.06 15.30 -17.89
N ARG A 150 0.59 16.53 -17.88
CA ARG A 150 1.47 16.95 -16.79
C ARG A 150 0.67 16.83 -15.50
N ALA A 151 1.10 15.90 -14.65
CA ALA A 151 0.47 15.69 -13.35
C ALA A 151 0.33 17.05 -12.64
N PRO A 152 -0.85 17.40 -12.11
CA PRO A 152 -1.03 18.69 -11.45
C PRO A 152 0.03 18.86 -10.37
N ASP A 153 0.84 19.93 -10.52
CA ASP A 153 1.96 20.28 -9.64
C ASP A 153 1.42 20.81 -8.29
N TYR A 154 0.76 19.94 -7.53
CA TYR A 154 0.37 20.27 -6.18
C TYR A 154 1.63 20.40 -5.32
N SER A 155 1.87 21.60 -4.79
CA SER A 155 3.11 21.93 -4.07
C SER A 155 3.36 21.10 -2.81
N PHE A 156 2.39 20.31 -2.35
CA PHE A 156 2.49 19.44 -1.18
C PHE A 156 2.85 17.97 -1.51
N LEU A 157 2.94 17.60 -2.79
CA LEU A 157 3.22 16.22 -3.16
C LEU A 157 4.72 15.87 -2.96
N PRO A 158 5.03 14.70 -2.38
CA PRO A 158 6.41 14.23 -2.25
C PRO A 158 7.15 14.13 -3.60
N SER A 159 6.44 13.78 -4.67
CA SER A 159 6.97 13.75 -6.04
C SER A 159 7.39 15.14 -6.55
N THR A 160 6.70 16.19 -6.11
CA THR A 160 7.05 17.57 -6.46
C THR A 160 8.27 18.02 -5.67
N TRP A 161 8.38 17.68 -4.37
CA TRP A 161 9.55 18.04 -3.58
C TRP A 161 10.86 17.42 -4.08
N ILE A 162 10.83 16.15 -4.49
CA ILE A 162 12.03 15.50 -5.06
C ILE A 162 12.39 16.09 -6.42
N THR A 163 11.43 16.30 -7.32
CA THR A 163 11.67 16.82 -8.68
C THR A 163 12.17 18.26 -8.63
N VAL A 164 11.51 19.13 -7.86
CA VAL A 164 11.91 20.53 -7.67
C VAL A 164 13.25 20.62 -6.95
N GLY A 165 13.51 19.73 -5.98
CA GLY A 165 14.79 19.64 -5.28
C GLY A 165 15.94 19.29 -6.23
N LEU A 166 15.75 18.28 -7.08
CA LEU A 166 16.72 17.85 -8.09
C LEU A 166 17.02 18.96 -9.10
N VAL A 167 15.98 19.59 -9.66
CA VAL A 167 16.16 20.70 -10.61
C VAL A 167 16.93 21.86 -9.97
N ARG A 168 16.56 22.27 -8.74
CA ARG A 168 17.26 23.35 -8.02
C ARG A 168 18.70 23.00 -7.68
N PHE A 169 18.99 21.71 -7.44
CA PHE A 169 20.35 21.24 -7.22
C PHE A 169 21.20 21.39 -8.48
N VAL A 170 20.64 21.04 -9.65
CA VAL A 170 21.29 21.21 -10.95
C VAL A 170 21.49 22.68 -11.32
N GLU A 171 20.54 23.54 -10.98
CA GLU A 171 20.65 25.00 -11.13
C GLU A 171 21.67 25.67 -10.18
N GLY A 172 22.34 24.90 -9.30
CA GLY A 172 23.30 25.42 -8.33
C GLY A 172 22.67 26.12 -7.11
N LYS A 173 21.34 26.08 -6.97
CA LYS A 173 20.59 26.64 -5.83
C LYS A 173 20.55 25.64 -4.66
N PHE A 174 21.72 25.27 -4.16
CA PHE A 174 21.88 24.21 -3.15
C PHE A 174 21.05 24.45 -1.89
N ALA A 175 21.01 25.69 -1.37
CA ALA A 175 20.24 26.00 -0.16
C ALA A 175 18.76 25.65 -0.30
N LEU A 176 18.15 25.98 -1.44
CA LEU A 176 16.76 25.65 -1.70
C LEU A 176 16.60 24.13 -1.86
N ALA A 177 17.46 23.48 -2.64
CA ALA A 177 17.42 22.02 -2.82
C ALA A 177 17.48 21.27 -1.47
N PHE A 178 18.31 21.72 -0.53
CA PHE A 178 18.36 21.13 0.81
C PHE A 178 17.09 21.39 1.62
N VAL A 179 16.44 22.54 1.49
CA VAL A 179 15.13 22.80 2.11
C VAL A 179 14.05 21.84 1.58
N GLN A 180 14.00 21.59 0.26
CA GLN A 180 13.12 20.56 -0.32
C GLN A 180 13.37 19.17 0.28
N LEU A 181 14.65 18.81 0.42
CA LEU A 181 15.06 17.55 1.02
C LEU A 181 14.63 17.47 2.50
N SER A 182 14.80 18.54 3.27
CA SER A 182 14.37 18.61 4.67
C SER A 182 12.86 18.40 4.82
N PHE A 183 12.04 18.95 3.93
CA PHE A 183 10.59 18.70 3.95
C PHE A 183 10.24 17.23 3.73
N LEU A 184 10.94 16.54 2.82
CA LEU A 184 10.76 15.10 2.60
C LEU A 184 11.08 14.29 3.87
N TYR A 185 12.23 14.58 4.50
CA TYR A 185 12.62 13.87 5.73
C TYR A 185 11.70 14.21 6.91
N LEU A 186 11.23 15.45 7.03
CA LEU A 186 10.26 15.85 8.05
C LEU A 186 8.92 15.12 7.86
N ALA A 187 8.45 14.99 6.62
CA ALA A 187 7.24 14.22 6.33
C ALA A 187 7.41 12.75 6.71
N VAL A 188 8.56 12.14 6.41
CA VAL A 188 8.85 10.76 6.81
C VAL A 188 8.86 10.61 8.32
N THR A 189 9.56 11.47 9.05
CA THR A 189 9.67 11.35 10.52
C THR A 189 8.33 11.59 11.20
N ALA A 190 7.54 12.55 10.72
CA ALA A 190 6.18 12.78 11.21
C ALA A 190 5.29 11.55 10.97
N LEU A 191 5.29 10.98 9.77
CA LEU A 191 4.50 9.79 9.45
C LEU A 191 4.99 8.55 10.20
N ALA A 192 6.30 8.39 10.39
CA ALA A 192 6.87 7.28 11.15
C ALA A 192 6.54 7.38 12.64
N GLY A 193 6.62 8.58 13.22
CA GLY A 193 6.24 8.83 14.61
C GLY A 193 4.75 8.55 14.84
N LEU A 194 3.89 9.04 13.96
CA LEU A 194 2.45 8.76 14.00
C LEU A 194 2.17 7.27 13.84
N GLY A 195 2.76 6.63 12.82
CA GLY A 195 2.59 5.21 12.53
C GLY A 195 3.04 4.31 13.69
N TYR A 196 4.18 4.61 14.30
CA TYR A 196 4.69 3.88 15.47
C TYR A 196 3.79 4.07 16.70
N TRP A 197 3.31 5.29 16.94
CA TRP A 197 2.39 5.60 18.04
C TRP A 197 1.05 4.89 17.88
N THR A 198 0.47 4.91 16.68
CA THR A 198 -0.76 4.17 16.37
C THR A 198 -0.54 2.67 16.40
N GLY A 199 0.58 2.19 15.84
CA GLY A 199 0.93 0.78 15.77
C GLY A 199 1.03 0.16 17.16
N ARG A 200 1.72 0.79 18.11
CA ARG A 200 1.80 0.28 19.49
C ARG A 200 0.45 0.12 20.18
N LYS A 201 -0.53 1.00 19.90
CA LYS A 201 -1.86 0.92 20.51
C LYS A 201 -2.80 -0.07 19.83
N ILE A 202 -2.66 -0.23 18.51
CA ILE A 202 -3.65 -0.91 17.67
C ILE A 202 -3.22 -2.34 17.35
N TYR A 203 -1.92 -2.59 17.28
CA TYR A 203 -1.37 -3.86 16.80
C TYR A 203 -1.87 -5.07 17.61
N PHE A 204 -1.92 -4.96 18.94
CA PHE A 204 -2.37 -6.06 19.80
C PHE A 204 -3.86 -6.41 19.58
N VAL A 205 -4.71 -5.41 19.40
CA VAL A 205 -6.14 -5.60 19.13
C VAL A 205 -6.34 -6.24 17.75
N GLY A 206 -5.63 -5.74 16.74
CA GLY A 206 -5.71 -6.30 15.38
C GLY A 206 -5.19 -7.74 15.30
N TRP A 207 -4.16 -8.08 16.07
CA TRP A 207 -3.63 -9.44 16.16
C TRP A 207 -4.61 -10.41 16.81
N GLY A 208 -5.15 -10.05 17.99
CA GLY A 208 -6.10 -10.90 18.73
C GLY A 208 -7.34 -11.25 17.92
N SER A 209 -7.93 -10.25 17.23
CA SER A 209 -9.09 -10.47 16.38
C SER A 209 -8.81 -11.39 15.18
N MET A 210 -7.61 -11.34 14.61
CA MET A 210 -7.26 -12.17 13.45
C MET A 210 -7.05 -13.64 13.85
N GLN A 211 -6.44 -13.86 15.01
CA GLN A 211 -6.23 -15.21 15.55
C GLN A 211 -7.55 -15.85 15.99
N GLU A 212 -8.48 -15.08 16.56
CA GLU A 212 -9.84 -15.55 16.87
C GLU A 212 -10.56 -16.04 15.61
N VAL A 213 -10.41 -15.37 14.47
CA VAL A 213 -11.01 -15.81 13.19
C VAL A 213 -10.33 -17.07 12.64
N TRP A 214 -9.00 -17.21 12.79
CA TRP A 214 -8.26 -18.39 12.32
C TRP A 214 -8.50 -19.63 13.20
N ASN A 215 -8.59 -19.44 14.52
CA ASN A 215 -8.81 -20.50 15.49
C ASN A 215 -10.29 -20.80 15.74
N SER A 216 -11.21 -19.97 15.23
CA SER A 216 -12.63 -20.28 15.28
C SER A 216 -12.89 -21.54 14.47
N PRO A 217 -13.48 -22.60 15.06
CA PRO A 217 -13.86 -23.77 14.31
C PRO A 217 -14.79 -23.34 13.16
N PRO A 218 -14.64 -23.92 11.94
CA PRO A 218 -15.43 -23.52 10.79
C PRO A 218 -16.91 -23.57 11.18
N ASP A 219 -17.56 -22.41 11.16
CA ASP A 219 -18.95 -22.25 11.54
C ASP A 219 -19.80 -23.25 10.74
N ASN A 220 -20.26 -24.28 11.44
CA ASN A 220 -21.03 -25.39 10.93
C ASN A 220 -22.49 -24.99 10.65
N ASN A 221 -22.71 -23.73 10.26
CA ASN A 221 -24.02 -23.19 9.92
C ASN A 221 -24.61 -23.84 8.65
N GLY A 222 -23.77 -24.40 7.77
CA GLY A 222 -24.22 -25.22 6.64
C GLY A 222 -24.98 -26.48 7.05
N LYS A 223 -24.55 -27.18 8.13
CA LYS A 223 -25.28 -28.35 8.63
C LYS A 223 -26.57 -27.98 9.39
N ARG A 224 -26.65 -26.75 9.92
CA ARG A 224 -27.85 -26.26 10.62
C ARG A 224 -28.98 -25.96 9.64
N GLU A 225 -28.68 -25.38 8.47
CA GLU A 225 -29.66 -25.19 7.39
C GLU A 225 -30.10 -26.52 6.77
N GLU A 226 -29.18 -27.47 6.51
CA GLU A 226 -29.54 -28.81 6.02
C GLU A 226 -30.45 -29.55 7.02
N SER A 227 -30.19 -29.46 8.33
CA SER A 227 -31.04 -30.08 9.36
C SER A 227 -32.44 -29.45 9.46
N PHE A 228 -32.57 -28.16 9.11
CA PHE A 228 -33.84 -27.45 9.09
C PHE A 228 -34.64 -27.78 7.82
N PHE A 229 -33.94 -27.94 6.69
CA PHE A 229 -34.53 -28.40 5.42
C PHE A 229 -35.00 -29.85 5.52
N LEU A 230 -34.19 -30.75 6.07
CA LEU A 230 -34.52 -32.16 6.30
C LEU A 230 -35.70 -32.34 7.27
N ARG A 231 -35.96 -31.38 8.15
CA ARG A 231 -37.13 -31.36 9.05
C ARG A 231 -38.45 -30.96 8.39
N ARG A 232 -38.43 -30.34 7.20
CA ARG A 232 -39.64 -29.98 6.44
C ARG A 232 -40.11 -31.06 5.48
N ILE A 233 -39.29 -32.08 5.25
CA ILE A 233 -39.66 -33.22 4.40
C ILE A 233 -40.31 -34.27 5.31
N PRO A 234 -41.51 -34.78 4.99
CA PRO A 234 -42.18 -35.80 5.80
C PRO A 234 -41.51 -37.16 5.58
N LEU A 235 -40.26 -37.31 6.04
CA LEU A 235 -39.54 -38.57 6.00
C LEU A 235 -39.69 -39.29 7.34
N SER A 236 -40.09 -40.56 7.25
CA SER A 236 -40.19 -41.49 8.38
C SER A 236 -38.85 -41.56 9.12
N ARG A 237 -38.89 -41.64 10.46
CA ARG A 237 -37.71 -41.65 11.36
C ARG A 237 -36.64 -42.69 10.97
N VAL A 238 -37.01 -43.75 10.26
CA VAL A 238 -36.12 -44.83 9.81
C VAL A 238 -35.22 -44.41 8.64
N GLN A 239 -35.66 -43.45 7.80
CA GLN A 239 -34.86 -42.98 6.64
C GLN A 239 -33.81 -41.94 7.03
N CYS A 240 -34.06 -41.13 8.06
CA CYS A 240 -33.05 -40.18 8.56
C CYS A 240 -31.84 -40.88 9.20
N SER A 241 -32.00 -42.07 9.79
CA SER A 241 -30.87 -42.80 10.39
C SER A 241 -29.92 -43.43 9.36
N LEU A 242 -30.33 -43.56 8.10
CA LEU A 242 -29.50 -44.16 7.04
C LEU A 242 -28.65 -43.13 6.27
N MET A 243 -28.97 -41.83 6.35
CA MET A 243 -28.19 -40.77 5.69
C MET A 243 -27.07 -40.16 6.56
N ILE A 244 -26.97 -40.54 7.85
CA ILE A 244 -25.96 -39.98 8.79
C ILE A 244 -24.78 -40.96 8.95
N LYS A 245 -24.44 -41.75 7.93
CA LYS A 245 -23.25 -42.62 7.96
C LYS A 245 -22.28 -42.27 6.85
#